data_AF-A0A2D3PUE9-F1
#
_entry.id   AF-A0A2D3PUE9-F1
#
_cell.length_a   1.000
_cell.length_b   1.000
_cell.length_c   1.000
_cell.angle_alpha   90.00
_cell.angle_beta   90.00
_cell.angle_gamma   90.00
#
_symmetry.space_group_name_H-M   'P 1'
#
loop_
_entity.id
_entity.type
_entity.pdbx_description
1 polymer ?
#
loop_
_entity_poly.entity_id
_entity_poly.type
_entity_poly.pdbx_seq_one_letter_code
_entity_poly.pdbx_strand_id
1 'polypeptide(L)'
;MVKIEVMEATEGKIGSIKELSTDEGISKLKNKTVEELHEIAEKEGLNPSEREGIDGTGIGEKFKIPNYDGKGKKIIGIRSDSGGTHNMDYIRIDTNQGSTKVIFGDPNKYKYNMTNKEKGRIIFINENKNKKR
;
A
#
# COMPACT_ATOMS: atom_id res chain seq x y z
N MET A 1 -1.61 9.02 17.93
CA MET A 1 -2.73 9.51 17.10
C MET A 1 -2.49 9.02 15.68
N VAL A 2 -3.47 8.41 15.02
CA VAL A 2 -3.33 7.98 13.62
C VAL A 2 -3.36 9.22 12.74
N LYS A 3 -2.40 9.37 11.83
CA LYS A 3 -2.41 10.46 10.85
C LYS A 3 -3.21 9.99 9.64
N ILE A 4 -4.38 10.61 9.44
CA ILE A 4 -5.27 10.34 8.30
C ILE A 4 -5.04 11.45 7.28
N GLU A 5 -4.80 11.06 6.04
CA GLU A 5 -4.57 11.96 4.92
C GLU A 5 -5.42 11.53 3.73
N VAL A 6 -5.79 12.49 2.89
CA VAL A 6 -6.57 12.26 1.67
C VAL A 6 -5.80 12.90 0.52
N MET A 7 -5.60 12.15 -0.56
CA MET A 7 -4.96 12.64 -1.77
C MET A 7 -5.70 12.14 -3.02
N GLU A 8 -5.52 12.86 -4.13
CA GLU A 8 -6.03 12.44 -5.42
C GLU A 8 -5.10 11.42 -6.06
N ALA A 9 -5.68 10.45 -6.77
CA ALA A 9 -4.90 9.55 -7.60
C ALA A 9 -4.20 10.32 -8.73
N THR A 10 -2.91 10.05 -8.92
CA THR A 10 -2.14 10.59 -10.05
C THR A 10 -2.01 9.53 -11.14
N GLU A 11 -2.03 9.98 -12.38
CA GLU A 11 -1.71 9.12 -13.52
C GLU A 11 -0.21 8.77 -13.54
N GLY A 12 0.11 7.64 -14.16
CA GLY A 12 1.47 7.14 -14.27
C GLY A 12 1.62 5.72 -13.77
N LYS A 13 2.79 5.13 -14.00
CA LYS A 13 3.17 3.82 -13.46
C LYS A 13 4.25 4.03 -12.41
N ILE A 14 4.22 3.22 -11.37
CA ILE A 14 5.36 3.07 -10.46
C ILE A 14 6.46 2.39 -11.25
N GLY A 15 7.62 3.05 -11.35
CA GLY A 15 8.82 2.52 -11.99
C GLY A 15 9.77 1.87 -11.00
N SER A 16 9.69 2.24 -9.72
CA SER A 16 10.57 1.74 -8.67
C SER A 16 9.85 1.49 -7.35
N ILE A 17 10.23 0.44 -6.60
CA ILE A 17 9.71 0.22 -5.25
C ILE A 17 10.01 1.41 -4.35
N LYS A 18 11.15 2.09 -4.53
CA LYS A 18 11.53 3.25 -3.72
C LYS A 18 10.53 4.40 -3.81
N GLU A 19 9.79 4.53 -4.92
CA GLU A 19 8.74 5.55 -5.07
C GLU A 19 7.65 5.40 -4.00
N LEU A 20 7.37 4.19 -3.51
CA LEU A 20 6.38 3.97 -2.45
C LEU A 20 6.77 4.60 -1.09
N SER A 21 7.96 5.16 -0.98
CA SER A 21 8.38 5.96 0.18
C SER A 21 7.94 7.42 0.11
N THR A 22 7.44 7.89 -1.05
CA THR A 22 6.99 9.27 -1.31
C THR A 22 5.49 9.33 -1.57
N ASP A 23 4.90 10.51 -1.35
CA ASP A 23 3.46 10.71 -1.57
C ASP A 23 3.10 10.63 -3.06
N GLU A 24 3.99 11.06 -3.94
CA GLU A 24 3.82 10.97 -5.40
C GLU A 24 3.84 9.52 -5.89
N GLY A 25 4.69 8.66 -5.34
CA GLY A 25 4.67 7.24 -5.68
C GLY A 25 3.43 6.54 -5.13
N ILE A 26 3.04 6.88 -3.91
CA ILE A 26 1.81 6.38 -3.29
C ILE A 26 0.58 6.77 -4.11
N SER A 27 0.47 8.01 -4.60
CA SER A 27 -0.69 8.45 -5.40
C SER A 27 -0.85 7.71 -6.74
N LYS A 28 0.20 7.07 -7.24
CA LYS A 28 0.20 6.20 -8.44
C LYS A 28 -0.18 4.74 -8.16
N LEU A 29 -0.38 4.34 -6.90
CA LEU A 29 -0.77 2.96 -6.54
C LEU A 29 -2.15 2.57 -7.05
N LYS A 30 -3.00 3.56 -7.35
CA LYS A 30 -4.27 3.29 -8.00
C LYS A 30 -3.98 2.63 -9.35
N ASN A 31 -4.54 1.43 -9.54
CA ASN A 31 -4.30 0.52 -10.67
C ASN A 31 -3.05 -0.38 -10.56
N LYS A 32 -2.46 -0.55 -9.36
CA LYS A 32 -1.39 -1.54 -9.15
C LYS A 32 -1.84 -2.73 -8.31
N THR A 33 -1.44 -3.92 -8.75
CA THR A 33 -1.56 -5.17 -7.97
C THR A 33 -0.30 -5.43 -7.17
N VAL A 34 -0.39 -6.30 -6.16
CA VAL A 34 0.78 -6.78 -5.42
C VAL A 34 1.72 -7.57 -6.34
N GLU A 35 1.17 -8.30 -7.31
CA GLU A 35 1.92 -8.96 -8.37
C GLU A 35 2.80 -8.00 -9.16
N GLU A 36 2.25 -6.89 -9.66
CA GLU A 36 3.04 -5.90 -10.40
C GLU A 36 4.16 -5.29 -9.54
N LEU A 37 3.89 -5.04 -8.26
CA LEU A 37 4.91 -4.52 -7.32
C LEU A 37 5.98 -5.56 -7.02
N HIS A 38 5.61 -6.85 -6.97
CA HIS A 38 6.55 -7.95 -6.81
C HIS A 38 7.47 -8.07 -8.02
N GLU A 39 6.94 -8.00 -9.24
CA GLU A 39 7.76 -8.00 -10.47
C GLU A 39 8.73 -6.81 -10.53
N ILE A 40 8.31 -5.62 -10.08
CA ILE A 40 9.21 -4.45 -10.03
C ILE A 40 10.35 -4.74 -9.04
N ALA A 41 10.05 -5.29 -7.87
CA ALA A 41 11.07 -5.63 -6.88
C ALA A 41 12.08 -6.68 -7.40
N GLU A 42 11.61 -7.68 -8.17
CA GLU A 42 12.48 -8.65 -8.84
C GLU A 42 13.37 -8.00 -9.90
N LYS A 43 12.80 -7.17 -10.78
CA LYS A 43 13.54 -6.43 -11.82
C LYS A 43 14.59 -5.49 -11.24
N GLU A 44 14.33 -4.93 -10.06
CA GLU A 44 15.28 -4.09 -9.32
C GLU A 44 16.36 -4.88 -8.57
N GLY A 45 16.32 -6.22 -8.57
CA GLY A 45 17.28 -7.06 -7.84
C GLY A 45 17.12 -7.01 -6.32
N LEU A 46 15.92 -6.67 -5.84
CA LEU A 46 15.63 -6.58 -4.39
C LEU A 46 15.39 -7.95 -3.75
N ASN A 47 15.34 -9.02 -4.56
CA ASN A 47 15.13 -10.41 -4.14
C ASN A 47 13.93 -10.57 -3.20
N PRO A 48 12.71 -10.14 -3.62
CA PRO A 48 11.54 -10.30 -2.78
C PRO A 48 11.29 -11.77 -2.45
N SER A 49 10.66 -12.05 -1.31
CA SER A 49 10.16 -13.39 -1.01
C SER A 49 9.11 -13.80 -2.04
N GLU A 50 8.78 -15.09 -2.06
CA GLU A 50 7.59 -15.56 -2.76
C GLU A 50 6.34 -14.80 -2.28
N ARG A 51 5.39 -14.62 -3.21
CA ARG A 51 4.07 -14.08 -2.89
C ARG A 51 3.26 -15.14 -2.16
N GLU A 52 2.65 -14.75 -1.07
CA GLU A 52 1.76 -15.59 -0.27
C GLU A 52 0.38 -14.94 -0.16
N GLY A 53 -0.65 -15.75 0.01
CA GLY A 53 -1.95 -15.26 0.43
C GLY A 53 -1.90 -14.64 1.83
N ILE A 54 -2.83 -13.72 2.11
CA ILE A 54 -3.04 -13.23 3.47
C ILE A 54 -3.94 -14.18 4.27
N ASP A 55 -3.71 -14.26 5.56
CA ASP A 55 -4.61 -14.95 6.49
C ASP A 55 -5.80 -14.04 6.83
N GLY A 56 -7.02 -14.61 6.89
CA GLY A 56 -8.23 -13.91 7.32
C GLY A 56 -9.41 -14.10 6.36
N THR A 57 -10.44 -13.27 6.53
CA THR A 57 -11.66 -13.30 5.68
C THR A 57 -11.53 -12.46 4.42
N GLY A 58 -10.48 -11.63 4.32
CA GLY A 58 -10.19 -10.83 3.14
C GLY A 58 -9.38 -11.61 2.10
N ILE A 59 -9.43 -11.15 0.87
CA ILE A 59 -8.65 -11.70 -0.25
C ILE A 59 -7.47 -10.76 -0.49
N GLY A 60 -6.26 -11.28 -0.47
CA GLY A 60 -5.08 -10.47 -0.67
C GLY A 60 -3.80 -11.28 -0.70
N GLU A 61 -2.73 -10.61 -1.09
CA GLU A 61 -1.40 -11.18 -1.23
C GLU A 61 -0.39 -10.35 -0.45
N LYS A 62 0.72 -10.96 -0.07
CA LYS A 62 1.83 -10.31 0.63
C LYS A 62 3.16 -10.85 0.13
N PHE A 63 4.20 -10.01 0.20
CA PHE A 63 5.59 -10.44 0.08
C PHE A 63 6.50 -9.55 0.92
N LYS A 64 7.71 -10.03 1.21
CA LYS A 64 8.76 -9.31 1.94
C LYS A 64 9.90 -8.92 1.03
N ILE A 65 10.63 -7.88 1.40
CA ILE A 65 11.85 -7.44 0.71
C ILE A 65 13.00 -7.51 1.72
N PRO A 66 13.86 -8.55 1.66
CA PRO A 66 14.83 -8.87 2.71
C PRO A 66 16.14 -8.05 2.63
N ASN A 67 16.49 -7.50 1.48
CA ASN A 67 17.84 -6.99 1.22
C ASN A 67 18.08 -5.60 1.88
N TYR A 68 18.57 -5.61 3.13
CA TYR A 68 18.80 -4.42 3.96
C TYR A 68 20.28 -4.16 4.27
N ASP A 69 20.78 -2.96 3.93
CA ASP A 69 22.17 -2.50 4.10
C ASP A 69 22.40 -1.50 5.27
N GLY A 70 21.35 -1.14 6.02
CA GLY A 70 21.48 -0.29 7.22
C GLY A 70 21.09 1.19 7.14
N LYS A 71 20.76 1.78 5.97
CA LYS A 71 20.54 3.26 5.87
C LYS A 71 19.20 3.68 5.24
N GLY A 72 18.52 4.66 5.85
CA GLY A 72 17.32 5.35 5.32
C GLY A 72 15.97 4.66 5.55
N LYS A 73 14.88 5.30 5.11
CA LYS A 73 13.54 4.69 5.05
C LYS A 73 13.52 3.65 3.93
N LYS A 74 13.18 2.40 4.26
CA LYS A 74 13.18 1.29 3.30
C LYS A 74 11.91 0.46 3.43
N ILE A 75 11.42 -0.01 2.29
CA ILE A 75 10.25 -0.88 2.22
C ILE A 75 10.71 -2.32 2.49
N ILE A 76 10.09 -2.94 3.49
CA ILE A 76 10.42 -4.28 3.97
C ILE A 76 9.31 -5.28 3.65
N GLY A 77 8.13 -4.81 3.29
CA GLY A 77 7.00 -5.65 2.92
C GLY A 77 5.88 -4.87 2.27
N ILE A 78 5.15 -5.56 1.40
CA ILE A 78 3.98 -5.05 0.71
C ILE A 78 2.88 -6.10 0.85
N ARG A 79 1.66 -5.64 1.15
CA ARG A 79 0.47 -6.47 1.28
C ARG A 79 -0.74 -5.79 0.64
N SER A 80 -1.61 -6.55 -0.01
CA SER A 80 -2.98 -6.16 -0.34
C SER A 80 -3.98 -6.91 0.53
N ASP A 81 -5.19 -6.38 0.61
CA ASP A 81 -6.33 -7.02 1.23
C ASP A 81 -7.61 -6.32 0.74
N SER A 82 -8.60 -7.10 0.35
CA SER A 82 -9.94 -6.69 -0.06
C SER A 82 -11.00 -7.50 0.68
N GLY A 83 -12.19 -6.93 0.89
CA GLY A 83 -13.33 -7.68 1.45
C GLY A 83 -13.22 -8.09 2.92
N GLY A 84 -12.19 -7.66 3.66
CA GLY A 84 -12.10 -7.83 5.11
C GLY A 84 -13.09 -6.96 5.89
N THR A 85 -12.96 -6.89 7.22
CA THR A 85 -13.86 -6.13 8.14
C THR A 85 -14.09 -4.67 7.75
N HIS A 86 -13.16 -4.08 7.00
CA HIS A 86 -13.20 -2.68 6.56
C HIS A 86 -13.91 -2.45 5.23
N ASN A 87 -14.25 -3.53 4.51
CA ASN A 87 -15.00 -3.54 3.24
C ASN A 87 -14.45 -2.58 2.17
N MET A 88 -13.14 -2.28 2.22
CA MET A 88 -12.42 -1.45 1.27
C MET A 88 -11.06 -2.05 0.97
N ASP A 89 -10.68 -1.95 -0.29
CA ASP A 89 -9.41 -2.44 -0.79
C ASP A 89 -8.29 -1.52 -0.30
N TYR A 90 -7.18 -2.14 0.13
CA TYR A 90 -6.01 -1.38 0.52
C TYR A 90 -4.72 -2.10 0.14
N ILE A 91 -3.67 -1.28 -0.01
CA ILE A 91 -2.28 -1.74 0.00
C ILE A 91 -1.63 -1.22 1.28
N ARG A 92 -0.96 -2.11 2.00
CA ARG A 92 -0.11 -1.78 3.13
C ARG A 92 1.35 -1.86 2.72
N ILE A 93 2.07 -0.78 2.97
CA ILE A 93 3.52 -0.66 2.78
C ILE A 93 4.16 -0.66 4.15
N ASP A 94 4.91 -1.70 4.46
CA ASP A 94 5.68 -1.79 5.68
C ASP A 94 7.10 -1.27 5.43
N THR A 95 7.55 -0.38 6.30
CA THR A 95 8.92 0.14 6.29
C THR A 95 9.62 -0.11 7.62
N ASN A 96 10.94 0.00 7.64
CA ASN A 96 11.73 -0.03 8.87
C ASN A 96 11.39 1.11 9.87
N GLN A 97 10.59 2.11 9.48
CA GLN A 97 10.16 3.23 10.31
C GLN A 97 8.65 3.20 10.65
N GLY A 98 7.93 2.17 10.20
CA GLY A 98 6.49 2.04 10.39
C GLY A 98 5.74 1.74 9.09
N SER A 99 4.43 1.59 9.20
CA SER A 99 3.57 1.21 8.08
C SER A 99 2.75 2.37 7.55
N THR A 100 2.54 2.37 6.23
CA THR A 100 1.54 3.21 5.56
C THR A 100 0.46 2.33 4.97
N LYS A 101 -0.80 2.58 5.33
CA LYS A 101 -1.96 1.91 4.76
C LYS A 101 -2.61 2.84 3.74
N VAL A 102 -2.67 2.40 2.50
CA VAL A 102 -3.22 3.14 1.36
C VAL A 102 -4.55 2.52 1.02
N ILE A 103 -5.64 3.23 1.31
CA ILE A 103 -7.00 2.77 1.12
C ILE A 103 -7.56 3.41 -0.14
N PHE A 104 -8.19 2.61 -1.01
CA PHE A 104 -8.80 3.10 -2.24
C PHE A 104 -10.28 3.39 -2.01
N GLY A 105 -10.63 4.67 -1.89
CA GLY A 105 -12.01 5.08 -1.71
C GLY A 105 -12.21 6.21 -0.70
N ASP A 106 -13.49 6.47 -0.42
CA ASP A 106 -13.93 7.59 0.40
C ASP A 106 -13.68 7.32 1.89
N PRO A 107 -12.92 8.19 2.60
CA PRO A 107 -12.70 8.04 4.04
C PRO A 107 -14.00 7.99 4.86
N ASN A 108 -15.09 8.62 4.41
CA ASN A 108 -16.38 8.60 5.11
C ASN A 108 -17.04 7.21 5.11
N LYS A 109 -16.63 6.33 4.19
CA LYS A 109 -17.12 4.94 4.12
C LYS A 109 -16.25 3.98 4.92
N TYR A 110 -15.13 4.46 5.47
CA TYR A 110 -14.19 3.62 6.21
C TYR A 110 -14.69 3.34 7.62
N LYS A 111 -14.90 2.05 7.89
CA LYS A 111 -15.25 1.58 9.24
C LYS A 111 -13.97 1.35 10.03
N TYR A 112 -13.62 2.27 10.90
CA TYR A 112 -12.51 2.09 11.83
C TYR A 112 -12.82 0.95 12.82
N ASN A 113 -11.88 0.03 12.98
CA ASN A 113 -11.96 -0.96 14.05
C ASN A 113 -11.51 -0.29 15.36
N MET A 114 -12.45 -0.01 16.26
CA MET A 114 -12.16 0.66 17.53
C MET A 114 -11.33 -0.22 18.48
N THR A 115 -11.41 -1.54 18.36
CA THR A 115 -10.72 -2.52 19.22
C THR A 115 -9.26 -2.71 18.79
N ASN A 116 -9.02 -2.77 17.48
CA ASN A 116 -7.67 -2.82 16.91
C ASN A 116 -7.29 -1.45 16.34
N LYS A 117 -6.85 -0.54 17.22
CA LYS A 117 -6.38 0.79 16.81
C LYS A 117 -5.31 0.66 15.73
N GLU A 118 -5.58 1.25 14.58
CA GLU A 118 -4.61 1.29 13.50
C GLU A 118 -3.33 1.99 13.97
N LYS A 119 -2.19 1.44 13.57
CA LYS A 119 -0.87 2.00 13.86
C LYS A 119 -0.22 2.39 12.54
N GLY A 120 0.41 3.56 12.52
CA GLY A 120 1.05 4.10 11.33
C GLY A 120 0.24 5.19 10.63
N ARG A 121 0.59 5.45 9.37
CA ARG A 121 -0.01 6.47 8.50
C ARG A 121 -1.13 5.85 7.67
N ILE A 122 -2.24 6.56 7.52
CA ILE A 122 -3.34 6.15 6.65
C ILE A 122 -3.54 7.21 5.58
N ILE A 123 -3.58 6.76 4.33
CA ILE A 123 -3.79 7.61 3.17
C ILE A 123 -4.98 7.06 2.41
N PHE A 124 -5.97 7.91 2.15
CA PHE A 124 -7.06 7.62 1.23
C PHE A 124 -6.72 8.18 -0.14
N ILE A 125 -6.76 7.32 -1.15
CA ILE A 125 -6.65 7.72 -2.55
C ILE A 125 -8.05 7.77 -3.14
N ASN A 126 -8.54 8.98 -3.40
CA ASN A 126 -9.80 9.19 -4.07
C ASN A 126 -9.61 9.19 -5.58
N GLU A 127 -10.59 8.60 -6.29
CA GLU A 127 -10.68 8.83 -7.72
C GLU A 127 -10.97 10.30 -7.99
N ASN A 128 -10.21 10.89 -8.91
CA ASN A 128 -10.54 12.21 -9.42
C ASN A 128 -11.84 12.09 -10.22
N LYS A 129 -12.99 12.33 -9.57
CA LYS A 129 -14.33 12.24 -10.17
C LYS A 129 -14.52 13.17 -11.38
N ASN A 130 -13.56 14.08 -11.63
CA ASN A 130 -13.62 15.12 -12.66
C ASN A 130 -12.80 14.83 -13.93
N LYS A 131 -12.06 13.71 -14.03
CA LYS A 131 -11.49 13.29 -15.33
C LYS A 131 -12.53 12.48 -16.10
N LYS A 132 -13.29 13.16 -16.96
CA LYS A 132 -14.09 12.52 -18.01
C LYS A 132 -13.17 11.56 -18.80
N ARG A 133 -13.60 10.30 -18.90
CA ARG A 133 -13.06 9.31 -19.83
C ARG A 133 -13.17 9.81 -21.28
#